data_AF-A0A2M7WL83-F1
#
_entry.id   AF-A0A2M7WL83-F1
#
_cell.length_a   1.000
_cell.length_b   1.000
_cell.length_c   1.000
_cell.angle_alpha   90.00
_cell.angle_beta   90.00
_cell.angle_gamma   90.00
#
_symmetry.space_group_name_H-M   'P 1'
#
loop_
_entity.id
_entity.type
_entity.pdbx_description
1 polymer ?
#
loop_
_entity_poly.entity_id
_entity_poly.type
_entity_poly.pdbx_seq_one_letter_code
_entity_poly.pdbx_strand_id
1 'polypeptide(L)'
;MFRNIVSVGLILIVAMSMFWGCGGPKQTEKELFEIAEKAQQANSPLEAIKAYRTLMEEYPSSENCPKAQFMIGYVYAEQYNDTIKALEAFDKFAKDYPNNELAPSADFMAKSLRGEVQDPLTTDK
;
A
#
# COMPACT_ATOMS: atom_id res chain seq x y z
N MET A 1 38.78 -6.53 -47.21
CA MET A 1 38.87 -5.07 -47.04
C MET A 1 37.43 -4.56 -46.94
N PHE A 2 37.00 -4.22 -45.73
CA PHE A 2 35.60 -3.99 -45.37
C PHE A 2 35.03 -2.75 -46.06
N ARG A 3 33.81 -2.90 -46.59
CA ARG A 3 33.07 -1.89 -47.34
C ARG A 3 32.25 -1.05 -46.35
N ASN A 4 32.58 0.22 -46.29
CA ASN A 4 31.94 1.23 -45.46
C ASN A 4 30.54 1.61 -45.99
N ILE A 5 29.75 2.30 -45.14
CA ILE A 5 28.58 3.15 -45.43
C ILE A 5 27.20 2.53 -45.10
N VAL A 6 26.89 2.57 -43.79
CA VAL A 6 25.75 3.29 -43.20
C VAL A 6 24.76 3.88 -44.22
N SER A 7 23.49 3.48 -44.22
CA SER A 7 22.34 4.38 -44.49
C SER A 7 20.96 3.71 -44.60
N VAL A 8 20.82 2.39 -44.71
CA VAL A 8 19.49 1.81 -44.99
C VAL A 8 19.17 0.69 -44.03
N GLY A 9 18.72 1.07 -42.84
CA GLY A 9 18.18 0.16 -41.85
C GLY A 9 17.41 0.88 -40.73
N LEU A 10 16.97 2.11 -40.96
CA LEU A 10 16.24 2.96 -40.02
C LEU A 10 14.77 2.53 -39.83
N ILE A 11 14.43 1.26 -40.09
CA ILE A 11 13.05 0.72 -40.05
C ILE A 11 12.94 -0.51 -39.11
N LEU A 12 13.92 -0.76 -38.24
CA LEU A 12 13.82 -1.82 -37.20
C LEU A 12 14.13 -1.33 -35.78
N ILE A 13 13.85 -0.06 -35.44
CA ILE A 13 14.08 0.49 -34.09
C ILE A 13 12.86 1.27 -33.55
N VAL A 14 11.63 0.83 -33.85
CA VAL A 14 10.42 1.39 -33.19
C VAL A 14 9.63 0.34 -32.39
N ALA A 15 10.08 -0.92 -32.35
CA ALA A 15 9.51 -1.94 -31.47
C ALA A 15 10.44 -2.31 -30.29
N MET A 16 11.39 -1.44 -29.93
CA MET A 16 12.34 -1.68 -28.83
C MET A 16 12.48 -0.48 -27.89
N SER A 17 11.44 0.37 -27.81
CA SER A 17 11.38 1.55 -26.95
C SER A 17 10.21 1.52 -25.95
N MET A 18 9.73 0.32 -25.58
CA MET A 18 8.85 0.10 -24.42
C MET A 18 9.46 -0.86 -23.38
N PHE A 19 10.78 -1.03 -23.40
CA PHE A 19 11.49 -1.84 -22.39
C PHE A 19 12.78 -1.13 -21.93
N TRP A 20 12.72 0.19 -21.83
CA TRP A 20 13.52 0.94 -20.84
C TRP A 20 12.60 1.27 -19.68
N GLY A 21 11.97 0.25 -19.10
CA GLY A 21 11.55 0.35 -17.71
C GLY A 21 12.83 0.36 -16.89
N CYS A 22 12.99 1.34 -15.99
CA CYS A 22 14.03 1.30 -14.95
C CYS A 22 13.81 0.05 -14.07
N GLY A 23 14.27 -1.11 -14.53
CA GLY A 23 14.26 -2.36 -13.80
C GLY A 23 15.42 -2.38 -12.80
N GLY A 24 15.34 -1.53 -11.77
CA GLY A 24 16.10 -1.76 -10.55
C GLY A 24 15.69 -3.10 -9.91
N PRO A 25 16.47 -3.64 -8.97
CA PRO A 25 16.06 -4.86 -8.26
C PRO A 25 14.67 -4.64 -7.64
N LYS A 26 13.73 -5.55 -7.90
CA LYS A 26 12.41 -5.52 -7.25
C LYS A 26 12.64 -5.68 -5.74
N GLN A 27 12.10 -4.73 -4.98
CA GLN A 27 12.14 -4.77 -3.51
C GLN A 27 11.32 -5.95 -3.03
N THR A 28 11.83 -6.68 -2.05
CA THR A 28 11.11 -7.81 -1.45
C THR A 28 9.88 -7.35 -0.66
N GLU A 29 8.92 -8.24 -0.41
CA GLU A 29 7.75 -7.95 0.43
C GLU A 29 8.15 -7.42 1.82
N LYS A 30 9.22 -7.97 2.41
CA LYS A 30 9.75 -7.54 3.71
C LYS A 30 10.33 -6.13 3.65
N GLU A 31 11.14 -5.85 2.62
CA GLU A 31 11.72 -4.52 2.42
C GLU A 31 10.63 -3.46 2.20
N LEU A 32 9.61 -3.76 1.39
CA LEU A 32 8.49 -2.84 1.18
C LEU A 32 7.74 -2.55 2.48
N PHE A 33 7.56 -3.57 3.33
CA PHE A 33 6.94 -3.41 4.63
C PHE A 33 7.79 -2.52 5.56
N GLU A 34 9.10 -2.77 5.62
CA GLU A 34 10.03 -1.95 6.41
C GLU A 34 10.13 -0.50 5.92
N ILE A 35 10.09 -0.27 4.61
CA ILE A 35 10.04 1.07 4.02
C ILE A 35 8.77 1.79 4.47
N ALA A 36 7.63 1.09 4.42
CA ALA A 36 6.37 1.66 4.84
C ALA A 36 6.37 2.05 6.33
N GLU A 37 6.88 1.18 7.21
CA GLU A 37 7.00 1.47 8.64
C GLU A 37 7.96 2.63 8.93
N LYS A 38 9.11 2.70 8.24
CA LYS A 38 10.04 3.83 8.35
C LYS A 38 9.39 5.13 7.90
N ALA A 39 8.65 5.10 6.79
CA ALA A 39 7.92 6.27 6.30
C ALA A 39 6.83 6.71 7.30
N GLN A 40 6.14 5.77 7.95
CA GLN A 40 5.21 6.12 9.05
C GLN A 40 5.94 6.80 10.20
N GLN A 41 7.06 6.23 10.66
CA GLN A 41 7.85 6.81 11.76
C GLN A 41 8.39 8.20 11.41
N ALA A 42 8.72 8.43 10.13
CA ALA A 42 9.13 9.72 9.59
C ALA A 42 7.95 10.68 9.33
N ASN A 43 6.73 10.32 9.73
CA ASN A 43 5.49 11.07 9.48
C ASN A 43 5.33 11.47 7.99
N SER A 44 5.67 10.54 7.09
CA SER A 44 5.59 10.67 5.64
C SER A 44 4.49 9.77 5.10
N PRO A 45 3.20 10.14 5.30
CA PRO A 45 2.08 9.23 5.12
C PRO A 45 1.87 8.83 3.65
N LEU A 46 2.23 9.68 2.69
CA LEU A 46 2.15 9.36 1.27
C LEU A 46 3.05 8.18 0.91
N GLU A 47 4.30 8.22 1.39
CA GLU A 47 5.30 7.20 1.11
C GLU A 47 4.95 5.88 1.81
N ALA A 48 4.46 5.96 3.05
CA ALA A 48 3.98 4.80 3.79
C ALA A 48 2.88 4.06 3.04
N ILE A 49 1.83 4.79 2.63
CA ILE A 49 0.70 4.20 1.90
C ILE A 49 1.15 3.65 0.56
N LYS A 50 2.02 4.37 -0.17
CA LYS A 50 2.55 3.88 -1.45
C LYS A 50 3.29 2.56 -1.27
N ALA A 51 4.17 2.46 -0.27
CA ALA A 51 4.92 1.24 0.00
C ALA A 51 4.01 0.06 0.40
N TYR A 52 3.00 0.28 1.24
CA TYR A 52 2.02 -0.77 1.56
C TYR A 52 1.20 -1.22 0.35
N ARG A 53 0.76 -0.28 -0.50
CA ARG A 53 0.04 -0.62 -1.73
C ARG A 53 0.91 -1.41 -2.69
N THR A 54 2.16 -0.99 -2.90
CA THR A 54 3.11 -1.70 -3.74
C THR A 54 3.37 -3.11 -3.21
N LEU A 55 3.45 -3.31 -1.89
CA LEU A 55 3.55 -4.64 -1.30
C LEU A 55 2.36 -5.52 -1.70
N MET A 56 1.14 -5.02 -1.55
CA MET A 56 -0.07 -5.77 -1.88
C MET A 56 -0.24 -6.03 -3.38
N GLU A 57 0.24 -5.12 -4.23
CA GLU A 57 0.18 -5.24 -5.69
C GLU A 57 1.22 -6.22 -6.24
N GLU A 58 2.47 -6.15 -5.76
CA GLU A 58 3.57 -7.01 -6.23
C GLU A 58 3.57 -8.38 -5.55
N TYR A 59 3.08 -8.47 -4.31
CA TYR A 59 3.08 -9.68 -3.49
C TYR A 59 1.67 -9.99 -2.93
N PRO A 60 0.66 -10.22 -3.76
CA PRO A 60 -0.73 -10.41 -3.32
C PRO A 60 -0.97 -11.65 -2.43
N SER A 61 -0.05 -12.62 -2.44
CA SER A 61 -0.09 -13.81 -1.59
C SER A 61 0.70 -13.65 -0.28
N SER A 62 1.24 -12.46 -0.01
CA SER A 62 2.04 -12.20 1.19
C SER A 62 1.18 -12.31 2.45
N GLU A 63 1.73 -12.93 3.49
CA GLU A 63 1.12 -12.93 4.83
C GLU A 63 1.04 -11.51 5.42
N ASN A 64 1.80 -10.55 4.87
CA ASN A 64 1.77 -9.15 5.27
C ASN A 64 0.66 -8.33 4.61
N CYS A 65 -0.04 -8.84 3.58
CA CYS A 65 -1.09 -8.10 2.89
C CYS A 65 -2.24 -7.64 3.81
N PRO A 66 -2.76 -8.47 4.73
CA PRO A 66 -3.75 -8.00 5.70
C PRO A 66 -3.19 -6.85 6.55
N LYS A 67 -2.01 -7.05 7.15
CA LYS A 67 -1.37 -6.02 7.98
C LYS A 67 -1.15 -4.72 7.20
N ALA A 68 -0.68 -4.80 5.96
CA ALA A 68 -0.49 -3.64 5.08
C ALA A 68 -1.82 -2.88 4.84
N GLN A 69 -2.92 -3.58 4.54
CA GLN A 69 -4.23 -2.97 4.35
C GLN A 69 -4.73 -2.28 5.64
N PHE A 70 -4.54 -2.91 6.79
CA PHE A 70 -4.87 -2.30 8.09
C PHE A 70 -4.04 -1.03 8.34
N MET A 71 -2.72 -1.10 8.09
CA MET A 71 -1.83 0.05 8.28
C MET A 71 -2.15 1.20 7.33
N ILE A 72 -2.65 0.95 6.12
CA ILE A 72 -3.15 2.02 5.24
C ILE A 72 -4.29 2.80 5.91
N GLY A 73 -5.25 2.10 6.51
CA GLY A 73 -6.34 2.72 7.27
C GLY A 73 -5.84 3.52 8.46
N TYR A 74 -4.90 2.94 9.21
CA TYR A 74 -4.26 3.62 10.34
C TYR A 74 -3.53 4.91 9.93
N VAL A 75 -2.78 4.89 8.82
CA VAL A 75 -2.09 6.10 8.32
C VAL A 75 -3.08 7.17 7.89
N TYR A 76 -4.18 6.78 7.22
CA TYR A 76 -5.22 7.74 6.87
C TYR A 76 -5.86 8.36 8.12
N ALA A 77 -6.13 7.56 9.16
CA ALA A 77 -6.73 8.03 10.39
C ALA A 77 -5.80 8.97 11.16
N GLU A 78 -4.57 8.55 11.44
CA GLU A 78 -3.70 9.20 12.42
C GLU A 78 -2.77 10.25 11.83
N GLN A 79 -2.30 10.05 10.59
CA GLN A 79 -1.31 10.94 9.97
C GLN A 79 -1.93 11.91 8.98
N TYR A 80 -2.93 11.45 8.21
CA TYR A 80 -3.68 12.32 7.29
C TYR A 80 -4.90 12.99 7.92
N ASN A 81 -5.42 12.45 9.03
CA ASN A 81 -6.72 12.84 9.58
C ASN A 81 -7.84 12.78 8.52
N ASP A 82 -7.73 11.84 7.57
CA ASP A 82 -8.71 11.60 6.51
C ASP A 82 -9.61 10.43 6.93
N THR A 83 -10.62 10.75 7.74
CA THR A 83 -11.58 9.78 8.28
C THR A 83 -12.27 8.97 7.19
N ILE A 84 -12.60 9.59 6.05
CA ILE A 84 -13.31 8.91 4.97
C ILE A 84 -12.42 7.81 4.37
N LYS A 85 -11.18 8.13 4.01
CA LYS A 85 -10.26 7.13 3.46
C LYS A 85 -9.83 6.08 4.49
N ALA A 86 -9.75 6.45 5.75
CA ALA A 86 -9.48 5.50 6.83
C ALA A 86 -10.60 4.47 6.93
N LEU A 87 -11.87 4.91 6.93
CA LEU A 87 -13.04 4.04 6.92
C LEU A 87 -13.07 3.13 5.68
N GLU A 88 -12.84 3.67 4.49
CA GLU A 88 -12.76 2.87 3.27
C GLU A 88 -11.70 1.78 3.35
N ALA A 89 -10.54 2.08 3.94
CA ALA A 89 -9.46 1.12 4.10
C ALA A 89 -9.78 0.04 5.14
N PHE A 90 -10.41 0.39 6.27
CA PHE A 90 -10.85 -0.58 7.28
C PHE A 90 -12.03 -1.44 6.80
N ASP A 91 -12.98 -0.85 6.07
CA ASP A 91 -14.08 -1.61 5.46
C ASP A 91 -13.57 -2.58 4.40
N LYS A 92 -12.57 -2.16 3.61
CA LYS A 92 -11.87 -3.06 2.69
C LYS A 92 -11.14 -4.17 3.43
N PHE A 93 -10.49 -3.88 4.55
CA PHE A 93 -9.88 -4.91 5.40
C PHE A 93 -10.93 -5.93 5.87
N ALA A 94 -12.05 -5.46 6.43
CA ALA A 94 -13.10 -6.33 6.95
C ALA A 94 -13.72 -7.23 5.86
N LYS A 95 -13.83 -6.71 4.62
CA LYS A 95 -14.32 -7.46 3.47
C LYS A 95 -13.32 -8.50 2.97
N ASP A 96 -12.06 -8.12 2.83
CA ASP A 96 -11.04 -8.94 2.17
C ASP A 96 -10.40 -9.95 3.15
N TYR A 97 -10.36 -9.63 4.46
CA TYR A 97 -9.70 -10.42 5.51
C TYR A 97 -10.58 -10.66 6.75
N PRO A 98 -11.82 -11.17 6.61
CA PRO A 98 -12.79 -11.26 7.71
C PRO A 98 -12.35 -12.18 8.88
N ASN A 99 -11.49 -13.16 8.61
CA ASN A 99 -11.00 -14.13 9.61
C ASN A 99 -9.58 -13.82 10.10
N ASN A 100 -9.00 -12.68 9.72
CA ASN A 100 -7.66 -12.31 10.16
C ASN A 100 -7.67 -11.83 11.62
N GLU A 101 -6.57 -12.05 12.34
CA GLU A 101 -6.41 -11.65 13.73
C GLU A 101 -6.62 -10.14 13.98
N LEU A 102 -6.37 -9.30 12.97
CA LEU A 102 -6.57 -7.84 13.05
C LEU A 102 -8.01 -7.42 12.72
N ALA A 103 -8.91 -8.33 12.31
CA ALA A 103 -10.29 -7.98 11.97
C ALA A 103 -11.06 -7.29 13.12
N PRO A 104 -10.97 -7.76 14.38
CA PRO A 104 -11.58 -7.05 15.51
C PRO A 104 -11.00 -5.64 15.71
N SER A 105 -9.70 -5.47 15.49
CA SER A 105 -9.03 -4.17 15.59
C SER A 105 -9.46 -3.22 14.47
N ALA A 106 -9.60 -3.72 13.23
CA ALA A 106 -10.07 -2.94 12.09
C ALA A 106 -11.50 -2.45 12.31
N ASP A 107 -12.39 -3.33 12.79
CA ASP A 107 -13.77 -2.99 13.12
C ASP A 107 -13.85 -1.97 14.26
N PHE A 108 -13.05 -2.14 15.31
CA PHE A 108 -12.99 -1.18 16.41
C PHE A 108 -12.54 0.21 15.94
N MET A 109 -11.47 0.28 15.13
CA MET A 109 -10.98 1.54 14.57
C MET A 109 -12.06 2.20 13.69
N ALA A 110 -12.73 1.43 12.84
CA ALA A 110 -13.80 1.96 12.00
C ALA A 110 -14.97 2.51 12.83
N LYS A 111 -15.43 1.76 13.84
CA LYS A 111 -16.50 2.22 14.75
C LYS A 111 -16.09 3.46 15.55
N SER A 112 -14.84 3.52 15.99
CA SER A 112 -14.29 4.68 16.70
C SER A 112 -14.36 5.92 15.81
N LEU A 113 -13.91 5.80 14.57
CA LEU A 113 -13.97 6.86 13.57
C LEU A 113 -15.41 7.28 13.21
N ARG A 114 -16.38 6.37 13.30
CA ARG A 114 -17.82 6.67 13.12
C ARG A 114 -18.46 7.31 14.37
N GLY A 115 -17.76 7.34 15.51
CA GLY A 115 -18.32 7.79 16.78
C GLY A 115 -19.28 6.77 17.42
N GLU A 116 -19.18 5.50 17.03
CA GLU A 116 -20.05 4.41 17.50
C GLU A 116 -19.47 3.66 18.70
N VAL A 117 -18.19 3.92 19.04
CA VAL A 117 -17.58 3.35 20.25
C VAL A 117 -18.14 4.09 21.45
N GLN A 118 -19.08 3.44 22.14
CA GLN A 118 -19.58 3.89 23.43
C GLN A 118 -18.42 3.84 24.45
N ASP A 119 -18.15 4.97 25.10
CA ASP A 119 -17.24 4.99 26.25
C ASP A 119 -17.82 4.04 27.32
N PRO A 120 -17.09 2.97 27.72
CA PRO A 120 -17.54 2.04 28.77
C PRO A 120 -17.87 2.74 30.10
N LEU A 121 -17.41 3.98 30.29
CA LEU A 121 -17.67 4.82 31.46
C LEU A 121 -18.94 5.70 31.33
N THR A 122 -19.63 5.67 30.18
CA THR A 122 -20.85 6.49 29.95
C THR A 122 -22.16 5.70 30.02
N THR A 123 -22.11 4.37 30.11
CA THR A 123 -23.30 3.50 30.21
C THR A 123 -23.81 3.28 31.63
N ASP A 124 -23.56 4.20 32.56
CA ASP A 124 -24.13 4.17 33.90
C ASP A 124 -24.61 5.57 34.34
N LYS A 125 -25.80 5.95 33.87
CA LYS A 125 -26.70 6.93 34.51
C LYS A 125 -28.14 6.56 34.24
#